data_AF-A0A8S4QYT0-F1
#
_entry.id   AF-A0A8S4QYT0-F1
#
_cell.length_a   1.000
_cell.length_b   1.000
_cell.length_c   1.000
_cell.angle_alpha   90.00
_cell.angle_beta   90.00
_cell.angle_gamma   90.00
#
_symmetry.space_group_name_H-M   'P 1'
#
loop_
_entity.id
_entity.type
_entity.pdbx_description
1 polymer ?
#
loop_
_entity_poly.entity_id
_entity_poly.type
_entity_poly.pdbx_seq_one_letter_code
_entity_poly.pdbx_strand_id
1 'polypeptide(L)'
;MGAVHGEELPYIFGAPIVEGFGHFPENYTKFETALSESIMLLVANFAKTGNPNDNARQEAFLPASRERNKFRGVNWEEYDSTHQKYLEIGQYT
;
A
#
# COMPACT_ATOMS: atom_id res chain seq x y z
N MET A 1 2.38 19.48 6.85
CA MET A 1 3.49 18.64 7.35
C MET A 1 3.54 17.42 6.46
N GLY A 2 4.74 16.94 6.11
CA GLY A 2 4.91 15.66 5.39
C GLY A 2 4.88 14.48 6.35
N ALA A 3 5.13 13.27 5.84
CA ALA A 3 5.23 12.08 6.67
C ALA A 3 6.48 12.10 7.56
N VAL A 4 6.34 11.72 8.83
CA VAL A 4 7.45 11.54 9.78
C VAL A 4 7.86 10.07 9.87
N HIS A 5 9.06 9.85 10.43
CA HIS A 5 9.63 8.52 10.54
C HIS A 5 8.70 7.55 11.31
N GLY A 6 8.42 6.38 10.73
CA GLY A 6 7.60 5.34 11.34
C GLY A 6 6.11 5.45 11.05
N GLU A 7 5.65 6.52 10.38
CA GLU A 7 4.24 6.66 9.99
C GLU A 7 3.81 5.64 8.93
N GLU A 8 4.74 5.02 8.21
CA GLU A 8 4.45 3.96 7.25
C GLU A 8 4.11 2.62 7.90
N LEU A 9 4.58 2.38 9.12
CA LEU A 9 4.44 1.09 9.82
C LEU A 9 2.98 0.61 9.97
N PRO A 10 2.01 1.42 10.44
CA PRO A 10 0.63 0.96 10.55
C PRO A 10 0.07 0.47 9.21
N TYR A 11 0.46 1.07 8.09
CA TYR A 11 -0.02 0.69 6.76
C TYR A 11 0.61 -0.60 6.25
N ILE A 12 1.90 -0.81 6.52
CA ILE A 12 2.61 -2.06 6.16
C ILE A 12 2.03 -3.25 6.94
N PHE A 13 1.66 -3.04 8.20
CA PHE A 13 1.15 -4.11 9.07
C PHE A 13 -0.37 -4.26 9.09
N GLY A 14 -1.12 -3.42 8.35
CA GLY A 14 -2.57 -3.59 8.21
C GLY A 14 -3.42 -3.01 9.34
N ALA A 15 -2.88 -2.08 10.15
CA ALA A 15 -3.65 -1.46 11.23
C ALA A 15 -4.95 -0.79 10.74
N PRO A 16 -4.97 -0.06 9.61
CA PRO A 16 -6.19 0.50 9.03
C PRO A 16 -7.29 -0.49 8.63
N ILE A 17 -6.95 -1.78 8.44
CA ILE A 17 -7.90 -2.82 8.03
C ILE A 17 -8.64 -3.40 9.24
N VAL A 18 -7.99 -3.39 10.40
CA VAL A 18 -8.53 -3.89 11.68
C VAL A 18 -8.91 -2.78 12.64
N GLU A 19 -8.99 -1.53 12.15
CA GLU A 19 -9.33 -0.33 12.90
C GLU A 19 -8.35 0.03 14.04
N GLY A 20 -7.08 -0.36 13.89
CA GLY A 20 -6.01 -0.15 14.87
C GLY A 20 -5.63 -1.43 15.63
N PHE A 21 -4.40 -1.46 16.16
CA PHE A 21 -3.96 -2.49 17.11
C PHE A 21 -2.66 -2.09 17.81
N GLY A 22 -2.41 -2.64 19.00
CA GLY A 22 -1.16 -2.44 19.74
C GLY A 22 -0.93 -0.97 20.09
N HIS A 23 0.16 -0.39 19.57
CA HIS A 23 0.50 1.03 19.75
C HIS A 23 0.12 1.90 18.53
N PHE A 24 -0.49 1.33 17.49
CA PHE A 24 -0.95 2.09 16.34
C PHE A 24 -2.23 2.87 16.66
N PRO A 25 -2.40 4.06 16.06
CA PRO A 25 -3.58 4.87 16.30
C PRO A 25 -4.86 4.18 15.85
N GLU A 26 -5.96 4.64 16.41
CA GLU A 26 -7.32 4.27 16.01
C GLU A 26 -7.90 5.39 15.12
N ASN A 27 -8.98 5.11 14.38
CA ASN A 27 -9.70 6.05 13.50
C ASN A 27 -9.04 6.37 12.14
N TYR A 28 -8.73 5.33 11.37
CA TYR A 28 -8.30 5.49 9.98
C TYR A 28 -9.46 5.87 9.05
N THR A 29 -9.14 6.67 8.05
CA THR A 29 -10.03 7.00 6.94
C THR A 29 -10.13 5.84 5.95
N LYS A 30 -11.20 5.81 5.15
CA LYS A 30 -11.34 4.84 4.05
C LYS A 30 -10.16 4.88 3.07
N PHE A 31 -9.57 6.06 2.87
CA PHE A 31 -8.38 6.21 2.04
C PHE A 31 -7.18 5.50 2.66
N GLU A 32 -6.95 5.67 3.96
CA GLU A 32 -5.88 5.02 4.70
C GLU A 32 -6.04 3.49 4.73
N THR A 33 -7.26 2.99 4.82
CA THR A 33 -7.56 1.56 4.65
C THR A 33 -7.16 1.07 3.27
N ALA A 34 -7.59 1.75 2.20
CA ALA A 34 -7.22 1.38 0.83
C ALA A 34 -5.70 1.51 0.57
N LEU A 35 -5.05 2.50 1.18
CA LEU A 35 -3.60 2.68 1.13
C LEU A 35 -2.87 1.49 1.78
N SER A 36 -3.29 1.11 2.99
CA SER A 36 -2.71 -0.03 3.71
C SER A 36 -2.85 -1.34 2.93
N GLU A 37 -4.04 -1.63 2.40
CA GLU A 37 -4.25 -2.83 1.57
C GLU A 37 -3.33 -2.84 0.34
N SER A 38 -3.13 -1.69 -0.30
CA SER A 38 -2.28 -1.57 -1.49
C SER A 38 -0.80 -1.78 -1.15
N ILE A 39 -0.31 -1.19 -0.06
CA ILE A 39 1.06 -1.38 0.43
C ILE A 39 1.29 -2.85 0.77
N MET A 40 0.39 -3.46 1.54
CA MET A 40 0.48 -4.88 1.91
C MET A 40 0.53 -5.78 0.68
N LEU A 41 -0.28 -5.48 -0.35
CA LEU A 41 -0.29 -6.23 -1.60
C LEU A 41 1.06 -6.14 -2.34
N LEU A 42 1.59 -4.93 -2.53
CA LEU A 42 2.89 -4.72 -3.20
C LEU A 42 4.01 -5.44 -2.44
N VAL A 43 4.06 -5.30 -1.11
CA VAL A 43 5.07 -5.96 -0.26
C VAL A 43 4.93 -7.48 -0.31
N ALA A 44 3.70 -8.01 -0.22
CA ALA A 44 3.46 -9.44 -0.27
C ALA A 44 3.79 -10.05 -1.65
N ASN A 45 3.48 -9.35 -2.73
CA ASN A 45 3.83 -9.78 -4.09
C ASN A 45 5.36 -9.81 -4.26
N PHE A 46 6.05 -8.75 -3.85
CA PHE A 46 7.50 -8.70 -3.86
C PHE A 46 8.13 -9.85 -3.05
N ALA A 47 7.63 -10.11 -1.84
CA ALA A 47 8.11 -11.21 -1.01
C ALA A 47 7.91 -12.60 -1.66
N LYS A 48 6.85 -12.77 -2.47
CA LYS A 48 6.55 -14.04 -3.14
C LYS A 48 7.33 -14.26 -4.43
N THR A 49 7.48 -13.23 -5.26
CA THR A 49 7.93 -13.38 -6.65
C THR A 49 9.09 -12.46 -7.03
N GLY A 50 9.47 -11.52 -6.16
CA GLY A 50 10.42 -10.46 -6.47
C GLY A 50 9.84 -9.32 -7.32
N ASN A 51 8.56 -9.40 -7.73
CA ASN A 51 7.88 -8.36 -8.50
C ASN A 51 6.66 -7.84 -7.72
N PRO A 52 6.64 -6.57 -7.26
CA PRO A 52 5.51 -6.02 -6.52
C PRO A 52 4.22 -5.94 -7.34
N ASN A 53 4.30 -5.92 -8.67
CA ASN A 53 3.17 -5.76 -9.58
C ASN A 53 2.50 -7.09 -9.98
N ASP A 54 2.96 -8.23 -9.45
CA ASP A 54 2.42 -9.55 -9.80
C ASP A 54 1.06 -9.81 -9.11
N ASN A 55 -0.01 -9.33 -9.75
CA ASN A 55 -1.35 -9.24 -9.17
C ASN A 55 -2.31 -10.37 -9.56
N ALA A 56 -1.83 -11.45 -10.19
CA ALA A 56 -2.69 -12.42 -10.88
C ALA A 56 -3.73 -13.17 -10.00
N ARG A 57 -3.59 -13.19 -8.67
CA ARG A 57 -4.48 -13.96 -7.77
C ARG A 57 -5.06 -13.19 -6.57
N GLN A 58 -4.48 -12.07 -6.17
CA GLN A 58 -4.84 -11.39 -4.91
C GLN A 58 -5.95 -10.34 -5.07
N GLU A 59 -6.14 -9.80 -6.27
CA GLU A 59 -7.18 -8.80 -6.55
C GLU A 59 -8.62 -9.31 -6.38
N ALA A 60 -8.86 -10.62 -6.21
CA ALA A 60 -10.21 -11.14 -6.01
C ALA A 60 -10.69 -11.11 -4.55
N PHE A 61 -9.76 -10.97 -3.58
CA PHE A 61 -10.04 -11.28 -2.17
C PHE A 61 -10.08 -10.06 -1.23
N LEU A 62 -9.62 -8.88 -1.67
CA LEU A 62 -9.52 -7.72 -0.79
C LEU A 62 -10.73 -6.76 -0.92
N PRO A 63 -11.25 -6.19 0.17
CA PRO A 63 -12.35 -5.23 0.12
C PRO A 63 -12.07 -4.01 -0.78
N ALA A 64 -10.87 -3.42 -0.76
CA ALA A 64 -10.53 -2.31 -1.64
C ALA A 64 -10.39 -2.72 -3.11
N SER A 65 -10.21 -4.02 -3.41
CA SER A 65 -10.32 -4.54 -4.78
C SER A 65 -11.77 -4.70 -5.25
N ARG A 66 -12.76 -4.34 -4.44
CA ARG A 66 -14.17 -4.15 -4.86
C ARG A 66 -14.54 -2.68 -4.98
N GLU A 67 -13.93 -1.81 -4.20
CA GLU A 67 -14.09 -0.36 -4.32
C GLU A 67 -13.20 0.24 -5.43
N ARG A 68 -13.49 1.49 -5.82
CA ARG A 68 -12.61 2.30 -6.70
C ARG A 68 -11.36 2.69 -5.92
N ASN A 69 -10.52 1.71 -5.59
CA ASN A 69 -9.24 1.97 -4.98
C ASN A 69 -8.38 2.78 -5.97
N LYS A 70 -8.02 4.00 -5.56
CA LYS A 70 -7.23 4.94 -6.37
C LYS A 70 -5.82 4.43 -6.67
N PHE A 71 -5.37 3.41 -5.93
CA PHE A 71 -4.10 2.73 -6.16
C PHE A 71 -4.20 1.59 -7.18
N ARG A 72 -5.39 1.31 -7.74
CA ARG A 72 -5.51 0.36 -8.86
C ARG A 72 -4.73 0.85 -10.07
N GLY A 73 -3.94 -0.06 -10.65
CA GLY A 73 -3.14 0.24 -11.84
C GLY A 73 -1.90 1.09 -11.54
N VAL A 74 -1.58 1.34 -10.27
CA VAL A 74 -0.26 1.84 -9.88
C VAL A 74 0.76 0.78 -10.26
N ASN A 75 1.72 1.17 -11.09
CA ASN A 75 2.81 0.32 -11.51
C ASN A 75 4.08 0.79 -10.81
N TRP A 76 4.64 -0.06 -9.93
CA TRP A 76 5.94 0.19 -9.32
C TRP A 76 7.01 -0.21 -10.31
N GLU A 77 7.52 0.76 -11.06
CA GLU A 77 8.60 0.56 -12.03
C GLU A 77 9.91 0.20 -11.32
N GLU A 78 10.71 -0.66 -11.94
CA GLU A 78 12.02 -1.04 -11.43
C GLU A 78 12.93 0.19 -11.36
N TYR A 79 13.64 0.32 -10.25
CA TYR A 79 14.63 1.37 -10.08
C TYR A 79 15.89 1.02 -10.89
N ASP A 80 16.34 1.97 -11.71
CA ASP A 80 17.64 1.91 -12.37
C ASP A 80 18.44 3.20 -12.14
N SER A 81 19.77 3.13 -12.25
CA SER A 81 20.65 4.27 -11.96
C SER A 81 20.52 5.44 -12.96
N THR A 82 19.90 5.21 -14.11
CA THR A 82 19.74 6.20 -15.18
C THR A 82 18.48 7.01 -14.97
N HIS A 83 17.34 6.36 -14.78
CA HIS A 83 16.03 7.02 -14.65
C HIS A 83 15.62 7.25 -13.19
N GLN A 84 16.21 6.52 -12.23
CA GLN A 84 15.99 6.65 -10.79
C GLN A 84 14.50 6.66 -10.40
N LYS A 85 13.70 5.87 -11.11
CA LYS A 85 12.25 5.81 -10.91
C LYS A 85 11.93 5.28 -9.52
N TYR A 86 10.98 5.93 -8.87
CA TYR A 86 10.45 5.50 -7.58
C TYR A 86 8.92 5.60 -7.60
N LEU A 87 8.28 4.83 -6.74
CA LEU A 87 6.86 4.93 -6.52
C LEU A 87 6.60 5.88 -5.35
N GLU A 88 5.86 6.95 -5.61
CA GLU A 88 5.27 7.77 -4.55
C GLU A 88 4.00 7.10 -4.04
N ILE A 89 3.94 6.83 -2.74
CA ILE A 89 2.81 6.18 -2.10
C ILE A 89 2.13 7.21 -1.19
N GLY A 90 0.98 7.72 -1.61
CA GLY A 90 0.26 8.77 -0.90
C GLY A 90 -0.92 9.32 -1.70
N GLN A 91 -1.56 10.36 -1.17
CA GLN A 91 -2.63 11.06 -1.88
C GLN A 91 -2.02 12.20 -2.71
N TYR A 92 -2.24 12.19 -4.03
CA TYR A 92 -2.02 13.38 -4.86
C TYR A 92 -3.02 14.46 -4.43
N THR A 93 -2.53 15.62 -4.00
CA THR A 93 -3.35 16.82 -3.77
C THR A 93 -3.52 17.59 -5.06
#